data_AF-A0A811TAN9-F1
#
_entry.id   AF-A0A811TAN9-F1
#
_cell.length_a   1.000
_cell.length_b   1.000
_cell.length_c   1.000
_cell.angle_alpha   90.00
_cell.angle_beta   90.00
_cell.angle_gamma   90.00
#
_symmetry.space_group_name_H-M   'P 1'
#
loop_
_entity.id
_entity.type
_entity.pdbx_description
1 polymer ?
#
loop_
_entity_poly.entity_id
_entity_poly.type
_entity_poly.pdbx_seq_one_letter_code
_entity_poly.pdbx_strand_id
1 'polypeptide(L)'
;MANLKPVEKKYFEDIFGMSSGYVLGYTNATFAELFRDVVGINISDDKYAFNGDSKAKRLRAFWELESDEIVGKVLEDLLEIWKYDQKRESKTVDHNIYKKGLKIVYRLLGKQYDDDVKKEEDFLKRDFEINLSQLNLTSGLSDIIEQRITEIQICLKNNASLAVIFLCGSVLEGLLLNFTTKYPQKFNTSRSAPKNKEGKIKRFHEWTLNDLINVAHEIGFLGLDIKKHSHSMRDFRNYMHPYQQMVSKFTPDEHTAQISWKVLQAAIADLSKAEE
;
A
#
# COMPACT_ATOMS: atom_id res chain seq x y z
N MET A 1 -30.98 2.74 -14.94
CA MET A 1 -30.23 3.98 -14.70
C MET A 1 -29.34 3.80 -13.50
N ALA A 2 -28.06 4.14 -13.64
CA ALA A 2 -27.14 4.11 -12.52
C ALA A 2 -27.31 5.33 -11.62
N ASN A 3 -27.22 5.11 -10.31
CA ASN A 3 -27.31 6.10 -9.25
C ASN A 3 -25.99 6.86 -9.06
N LEU A 4 -25.57 7.54 -10.14
CA LEU A 4 -24.44 8.47 -10.14
C LEU A 4 -24.92 9.89 -9.83
N LYS A 5 -24.36 10.52 -8.80
CA LYS A 5 -24.64 11.91 -8.47
C LYS A 5 -24.07 12.85 -9.55
N PRO A 6 -24.63 14.04 -9.77
CA PRO A 6 -24.12 14.99 -10.77
C PRO A 6 -22.61 15.31 -10.61
N VAL A 7 -22.14 15.43 -9.37
CA VAL A 7 -20.71 15.67 -9.07
C VAL A 7 -19.83 14.48 -9.42
N GLU A 8 -20.36 13.26 -9.35
CA GLU A 8 -19.62 12.02 -9.67
C GLU A 8 -19.53 11.84 -11.18
N LYS A 9 -20.62 12.15 -11.91
CA LYS A 9 -20.60 12.22 -13.38
C LYS A 9 -19.52 13.19 -13.85
N LYS A 10 -19.50 14.42 -13.29
CA LYS A 10 -18.48 15.42 -13.63
C LYS A 10 -17.06 14.94 -13.29
N TYR A 11 -16.88 14.32 -12.13
CA TYR A 11 -15.60 13.75 -11.73
C TYR A 11 -15.08 12.70 -12.75
N PHE A 12 -15.93 11.76 -13.21
CA PHE A 12 -15.55 10.80 -14.24
C PHE A 12 -15.28 11.47 -15.59
N GLU A 13 -16.06 12.49 -15.96
CA GLU A 13 -15.81 13.27 -17.17
C GLU A 13 -14.44 13.95 -17.18
N ASP A 14 -14.04 14.51 -16.04
CA ASP A 14 -12.76 15.19 -15.87
C ASP A 14 -11.59 14.19 -16.00
N ILE A 15 -11.62 13.08 -15.26
CA ILE A 15 -10.51 12.11 -15.28
C ILE A 15 -10.43 11.33 -16.60
N PHE A 16 -11.55 11.10 -17.27
CA PHE A 16 -11.57 10.38 -18.55
C PHE A 16 -11.38 11.29 -19.77
N GLY A 17 -11.25 12.60 -19.57
CA GLY A 17 -10.98 13.56 -20.65
C GLY A 17 -12.16 13.75 -21.61
N MET A 18 -13.38 13.83 -21.08
CA MET A 18 -14.63 13.77 -21.86
C MET A 18 -15.13 15.10 -22.44
N SER A 19 -14.45 16.22 -22.14
CA SER A 19 -14.88 17.57 -22.52
C SER A 19 -14.94 17.78 -24.04
N SER A 20 -14.05 17.13 -24.80
CA SER A 20 -13.98 17.21 -26.27
C SER A 20 -14.72 16.09 -27.00
N GLY A 21 -15.43 15.22 -26.28
CA GLY A 21 -16.15 14.08 -26.85
C GLY A 21 -15.36 12.76 -26.89
N TYR A 22 -14.09 12.78 -26.47
CA TYR A 22 -13.20 11.61 -26.36
C TYR A 22 -13.34 10.91 -24.99
N VAL A 23 -12.71 9.74 -24.84
CA VAL A 23 -12.61 9.00 -23.58
C VAL A 23 -11.25 8.30 -23.58
N LEU A 24 -10.35 8.57 -22.62
CA LEU A 24 -9.08 7.87 -22.34
C LEU A 24 -8.23 7.45 -23.57
N GLY A 25 -8.24 8.23 -24.65
CA GLY A 25 -7.49 7.89 -25.88
C GLY A 25 -8.10 6.79 -26.75
N TYR A 26 -9.30 6.28 -26.44
CA TYR A 26 -9.95 5.23 -27.22
C TYR A 26 -10.33 5.69 -28.63
N THR A 27 -10.20 4.76 -29.59
CA THR A 27 -10.88 4.83 -30.89
C THR A 27 -12.33 4.38 -30.73
N ASN A 28 -13.20 4.64 -31.72
CA ASN A 28 -14.59 4.15 -31.63
C ASN A 28 -14.66 2.62 -31.63
N ALA A 29 -13.77 1.94 -32.37
CA ALA A 29 -13.72 0.49 -32.41
C ALA A 29 -13.30 -0.10 -31.06
N THR A 30 -12.16 0.36 -30.51
CA THR A 30 -11.64 -0.15 -29.23
C THR A 30 -12.53 0.23 -28.04
N PHE A 31 -13.26 1.35 -28.13
CA PHE A 31 -14.28 1.71 -27.14
C PHE A 31 -15.46 0.76 -27.18
N ALA A 32 -15.93 0.37 -28.37
CA ALA A 32 -17.04 -0.58 -28.50
C ALA A 32 -16.64 -2.00 -28.07
N GLU A 33 -15.40 -2.40 -28.33
CA GLU A 33 -14.82 -3.66 -27.87
C GLU A 33 -14.81 -3.75 -26.34
N LEU A 34 -14.35 -2.71 -25.64
CA LEU A 34 -14.39 -2.66 -24.17
C LEU A 34 -15.78 -2.99 -23.61
N PHE A 35 -16.84 -2.38 -24.14
CA PHE A 35 -18.20 -2.62 -23.61
C PHE A 35 -18.69 -4.03 -23.91
N ARG A 36 -18.31 -4.59 -25.06
CA ARG A 36 -18.64 -5.96 -25.43
C ARG A 36 -17.94 -6.96 -24.49
N ASP A 37 -16.68 -6.71 -24.17
CA ASP A 37 -15.89 -7.62 -23.35
C ASP A 37 -16.28 -7.56 -21.87
N VAL A 38 -16.50 -6.36 -21.34
CA VAL A 38 -16.77 -6.16 -19.90
C VAL A 38 -18.21 -6.51 -19.54
N VAL A 39 -19.17 -6.13 -20.39
CA VAL A 39 -20.61 -6.26 -20.06
C VAL A 39 -21.47 -6.84 -21.19
N GLY A 40 -20.89 -7.26 -22.31
CA GLY A 40 -21.65 -7.84 -23.42
C GLY A 40 -22.53 -6.83 -24.18
N ILE A 41 -22.26 -5.53 -24.06
CA ILE A 41 -23.11 -4.47 -24.64
C ILE A 41 -22.46 -3.85 -25.87
N ASN A 42 -23.26 -3.61 -26.91
CA ASN A 42 -22.86 -2.80 -28.05
C ASN A 42 -23.12 -1.30 -27.78
N ILE A 43 -22.10 -0.58 -27.30
CA ILE A 43 -22.22 0.86 -27.02
C ILE A 43 -22.50 1.71 -28.28
N SER A 44 -22.31 1.15 -29.47
CA SER A 44 -22.61 1.78 -30.76
C SER A 44 -24.11 1.72 -31.15
N ASP A 45 -24.96 1.01 -30.40
CA ASP A 45 -26.40 0.99 -30.67
C ASP A 45 -27.06 2.37 -30.59
N ASP A 46 -28.08 2.60 -31.42
CA ASP A 46 -28.81 3.86 -31.49
C ASP A 46 -29.44 4.27 -30.15
N LYS A 47 -29.75 3.31 -29.28
CA LYS A 47 -30.26 3.59 -27.93
C LYS A 47 -29.30 4.44 -27.10
N TYR A 48 -28.00 4.46 -27.41
CA TYR A 48 -27.01 5.30 -26.72
C TYR A 48 -26.69 6.62 -27.46
N ALA A 49 -27.31 6.88 -28.61
CA ALA A 49 -27.01 8.03 -29.45
C ALA A 49 -27.95 9.23 -29.24
N PHE A 50 -28.91 9.16 -28.32
CA PHE A 50 -29.99 10.16 -28.18
C PHE A 50 -29.51 11.58 -27.83
N ASN A 51 -28.34 11.72 -27.20
CA ASN A 51 -27.70 13.02 -26.92
C ASN A 51 -26.53 13.35 -27.88
N GLY A 52 -26.41 12.57 -28.96
CA GLY A 52 -25.39 12.64 -30.01
C GLY A 52 -24.39 11.48 -29.95
N ASP A 53 -23.52 11.43 -30.97
CA ASP A 53 -22.85 10.18 -31.36
C ASP A 53 -21.38 10.03 -30.91
N SER A 54 -20.83 11.01 -30.19
CA SER A 54 -19.45 10.90 -29.68
C SER A 54 -19.35 9.85 -28.57
N LYS A 55 -18.16 9.26 -28.37
CA LYS A 55 -17.91 8.28 -27.29
C LYS A 55 -18.33 8.82 -25.93
N ALA A 56 -17.99 10.07 -25.62
CA ALA A 56 -18.38 10.67 -24.35
C ALA A 56 -19.90 10.82 -24.22
N LYS A 57 -20.62 11.15 -25.30
CA LYS A 57 -22.08 11.25 -25.29
C LYS A 57 -22.74 9.89 -25.13
N ARG A 58 -22.22 8.87 -25.81
CA ARG A 58 -22.65 7.47 -25.65
C ARG A 58 -22.38 6.94 -24.24
N LEU A 59 -21.23 7.27 -23.64
CA LEU A 59 -20.93 6.93 -22.25
C LEU A 59 -21.90 7.59 -21.25
N ARG A 60 -22.29 8.85 -21.47
CA ARG A 60 -23.32 9.54 -20.66
C ARG A 60 -24.68 8.87 -20.80
N ALA A 61 -25.08 8.55 -22.03
CA ALA A 61 -26.32 7.82 -22.33
C ALA A 61 -26.33 6.44 -21.65
N PHE A 62 -25.19 5.74 -21.65
CA PHE A 62 -25.03 4.47 -20.97
C PHE A 62 -25.22 4.57 -19.46
N TRP A 63 -24.66 5.61 -18.80
CA TRP A 63 -24.91 5.87 -17.38
C TRP A 63 -26.40 6.08 -17.07
N GLU A 64 -27.13 6.68 -18.01
CA GLU A 64 -28.55 6.96 -17.89
C GLU A 64 -29.44 5.74 -18.11
N LEU A 65 -29.05 4.84 -19.01
CA LEU A 65 -29.90 3.71 -19.39
C LEU A 65 -29.65 2.47 -18.55
N GLU A 66 -28.39 2.14 -18.26
CA GLU A 66 -28.03 0.84 -17.68
C GLU A 66 -28.09 0.81 -16.14
N SER A 67 -27.95 -0.37 -15.55
CA SER A 67 -28.00 -0.57 -14.09
C SER A 67 -26.69 -0.17 -13.38
N ASP A 68 -26.75 0.02 -12.06
CA ASP A 68 -25.57 0.27 -11.22
C ASP A 68 -24.48 -0.79 -11.42
N GLU A 69 -24.85 -2.07 -11.49
CA GLU A 69 -23.91 -3.17 -11.66
C GLU A 69 -23.16 -3.07 -13.01
N ILE A 70 -23.91 -2.85 -14.10
CA ILE A 70 -23.36 -2.77 -15.46
C ILE A 70 -22.47 -1.53 -15.60
N VAL A 71 -22.94 -0.38 -15.11
CA VAL A 71 -22.17 0.87 -15.14
C VAL A 71 -20.94 0.77 -14.26
N GLY A 72 -21.06 0.17 -13.07
CA GLY A 72 -19.96 -0.04 -12.13
C GLY A 72 -18.83 -0.85 -12.76
N LYS A 73 -19.14 -1.96 -13.45
CA LYS A 73 -18.12 -2.81 -14.10
C LYS A 73 -17.31 -2.04 -15.16
N VAL A 74 -17.98 -1.29 -16.02
CA VAL A 74 -17.31 -0.49 -17.05
C VAL A 74 -16.48 0.64 -16.44
N LEU A 75 -16.99 1.31 -15.40
CA LEU A 75 -16.23 2.35 -14.70
C LEU A 75 -15.02 1.79 -13.94
N GLU A 76 -15.09 0.57 -13.41
CA GLU A 76 -13.96 -0.13 -12.78
C GLU A 76 -12.81 -0.29 -13.81
N ASP A 77 -13.12 -0.84 -14.99
CA ASP A 77 -12.12 -1.06 -16.04
C ASP A 77 -11.55 0.26 -16.60
N LEU A 78 -12.40 1.26 -16.84
CA LEU A 78 -11.93 2.58 -17.29
C LEU A 78 -11.02 3.25 -16.24
N LEU A 79 -11.28 3.06 -14.94
CA LEU A 79 -10.41 3.56 -13.88
C LEU A 79 -9.04 2.85 -13.86
N GLU A 80 -9.00 1.53 -14.07
CA GLU A 80 -7.73 0.80 -14.17
C GLU A 80 -6.89 1.28 -15.36
N ILE A 81 -7.54 1.52 -16.49
CA ILE A 81 -6.87 1.98 -17.72
C ILE A 81 -6.37 3.41 -17.53
N TRP A 82 -7.17 4.29 -16.93
CA TRP A 82 -6.72 5.62 -16.55
C TRP A 82 -5.48 5.56 -15.64
N LYS A 83 -5.49 4.71 -14.61
CA LYS A 83 -4.36 4.53 -13.69
C LYS A 83 -3.10 4.01 -14.42
N TYR A 84 -3.27 3.08 -15.36
CA TYR A 84 -2.19 2.58 -16.20
C TYR A 84 -1.57 3.70 -17.06
N ASP A 85 -2.40 4.50 -17.73
CA ASP A 85 -1.93 5.61 -18.58
C ASP A 85 -1.19 6.68 -17.78
N GLN A 86 -1.68 7.04 -16.58
CA GLN A 86 -0.98 7.98 -15.71
C GLN A 86 0.44 7.49 -15.36
N LYS A 87 0.61 6.19 -15.05
CA LYS A 87 1.92 5.59 -14.77
C LYS A 87 2.83 5.60 -16.00
N ARG A 88 2.29 5.33 -17.19
CA ARG A 88 3.06 5.31 -18.44
C ARG A 88 3.59 6.70 -18.81
N GLU A 89 2.85 7.75 -18.50
CA GLU A 89 3.24 9.15 -18.79
C GLU A 89 4.23 9.74 -17.77
N SER A 90 4.80 8.93 -16.87
CA SER A 90 5.68 9.37 -15.78
C SER A 90 5.07 10.46 -14.89
N LYS A 91 3.73 10.56 -14.86
CA LYS A 91 3.02 11.43 -13.93
C LYS A 91 2.90 10.71 -12.60
N THR A 92 3.12 11.43 -11.50
CA THR A 92 2.77 10.92 -10.17
C THR A 92 1.27 10.66 -10.15
N VAL A 93 0.86 9.40 -10.00
CA VAL A 93 -0.55 9.07 -9.85
C VAL A 93 -1.01 9.69 -8.53
N ASP A 94 -1.89 10.68 -8.60
CA ASP A 94 -2.56 11.15 -7.40
C ASP A 94 -3.49 10.03 -6.91
N HIS A 95 -3.02 9.32 -5.88
CA HIS A 95 -3.70 8.18 -5.29
C HIS A 95 -5.08 8.59 -4.75
N ASN A 96 -5.29 9.87 -4.39
CA ASN A 96 -6.59 10.38 -3.93
C ASN A 96 -7.61 10.42 -5.07
N ILE A 97 -7.17 10.74 -6.29
CA ILE A 97 -8.06 10.74 -7.46
C ILE A 97 -8.54 9.31 -7.69
N TYR A 98 -7.64 8.35 -7.90
CA TYR A 98 -8.03 6.95 -8.14
C TYR A 98 -8.92 6.39 -7.01
N LYS A 99 -8.56 6.63 -5.75
CA LYS A 99 -9.33 6.23 -4.55
C LYS A 99 -10.76 6.76 -4.56
N LYS A 100 -10.95 8.03 -4.92
CA LYS A 100 -12.29 8.63 -5.02
C LYS A 100 -13.14 7.93 -6.08
N GLY A 101 -12.57 7.64 -7.25
CA GLY A 101 -13.25 6.90 -8.31
C GLY A 101 -13.64 5.50 -7.88
N LEU A 102 -12.70 4.77 -7.29
CA LEU A 102 -12.90 3.38 -6.84
C LEU A 102 -13.97 3.28 -5.74
N LYS A 103 -14.04 4.26 -4.82
CA LYS A 103 -15.13 4.36 -3.82
C LYS A 103 -16.52 4.50 -4.47
N ILE A 104 -16.63 5.30 -5.53
CA ILE A 104 -17.90 5.46 -6.25
C ILE A 104 -18.27 4.16 -6.96
N VAL A 105 -17.31 3.55 -7.67
CA VAL A 105 -17.51 2.27 -8.38
C VAL A 105 -17.93 1.15 -7.43
N TYR A 106 -17.24 0.99 -6.29
CA TYR A 106 -17.58 -0.06 -5.33
C TYR A 106 -18.96 0.15 -4.72
N ARG A 107 -19.38 1.41 -4.51
CA ARG A 107 -20.76 1.71 -4.11
C ARG A 107 -21.77 1.22 -5.15
N LEU A 108 -21.53 1.46 -6.44
CA LEU A 108 -22.43 0.97 -7.51
C LEU A 108 -22.46 -0.56 -7.56
N LEU A 109 -21.31 -1.20 -7.32
CA LEU A 109 -21.18 -2.67 -7.33
C LEU A 109 -21.64 -3.33 -6.03
N GLY A 110 -22.09 -2.58 -5.02
CA GLY A 110 -22.42 -3.11 -3.69
C GLY A 110 -21.23 -3.72 -2.94
N LYS A 111 -19.99 -3.41 -3.37
CA LYS A 111 -18.74 -3.85 -2.72
C LYS A 111 -18.39 -2.90 -1.57
N GLN A 112 -17.88 -3.43 -0.46
CA GLN A 112 -17.30 -2.61 0.59
C GLN A 112 -15.91 -2.11 0.16
N TYR A 113 -15.66 -0.81 0.27
CA TYR A 113 -14.33 -0.25 0.07
C TYR A 113 -13.50 -0.44 1.35
N ASP A 114 -12.51 -1.33 1.33
CA ASP A 114 -11.54 -1.42 2.42
C ASP A 114 -10.57 -0.24 2.32
N ASP A 115 -10.72 0.72 3.24
CA ASP A 115 -9.99 2.00 3.22
C ASP A 115 -8.59 1.83 3.82
N ASP A 116 -7.83 0.83 3.36
CA ASP A 116 -6.44 0.60 3.78
C ASP A 116 -5.58 1.85 3.55
N VAL A 117 -5.86 2.60 2.49
CA VAL A 117 -5.21 3.89 2.20
C VAL A 117 -5.52 4.95 3.26
N LYS A 118 -6.73 4.99 3.84
CA LYS A 118 -7.05 5.94 4.92
C LYS A 118 -6.38 5.53 6.24
N LYS A 119 -6.31 4.23 6.54
CA LYS A 119 -5.52 3.72 7.68
C LYS A 119 -4.03 4.06 7.53
N GLU A 120 -3.51 4.00 6.31
CA GLU A 120 -2.12 4.31 5.98
C GLU A 120 -1.82 5.82 6.07
N GLU A 121 -2.66 6.68 5.49
CA GLU A 121 -2.55 8.14 5.65
C GLU A 121 -2.67 8.57 7.12
N ASP A 122 -3.61 7.99 7.87
CA ASP A 122 -3.78 8.26 9.29
C ASP A 122 -2.58 7.74 10.11
N PHE A 123 -1.95 6.63 9.69
CA PHE A 123 -0.72 6.11 10.28
C PHE A 123 0.48 7.05 10.03
N LEU A 124 0.64 7.56 8.80
CA LEU A 124 1.71 8.50 8.44
C LEU A 124 1.62 9.82 9.21
N LYS A 125 0.39 10.26 9.56
CA LYS A 125 0.14 11.47 10.36
C LYS A 125 0.43 11.31 11.84
N ARG A 126 0.63 10.09 12.35
CA ARG A 126 1.01 9.90 13.77
C ARG A 126 2.43 10.38 13.99
N ASP A 127 2.61 11.16 15.05
CA ASP A 127 3.93 11.54 15.52
C ASP A 127 4.43 10.52 16.53
N PHE A 128 5.63 10.01 16.25
CA PHE A 128 6.34 9.07 17.09
C PHE A 128 7.67 9.72 17.45
N GLU A 129 7.84 10.06 18.74
CA GLU A 129 9.14 10.49 19.24
C GLU A 129 10.08 9.29 19.31
N ILE A 130 11.26 9.43 18.72
CA ILE A 130 12.30 8.41 18.79
C ILE A 130 13.17 8.74 20.00
N ASN A 131 13.07 7.92 21.05
CA ASN A 131 13.97 8.02 22.18
C ASN A 131 14.69 6.68 22.42
N LEU A 132 15.86 6.53 21.80
CA LEU A 132 16.67 5.32 21.92
C LEU A 132 17.23 5.11 23.34
N SER A 133 17.37 6.19 24.12
CA SER A 133 17.92 6.08 25.49
C SER A 133 17.02 5.25 26.42
N GLN A 134 15.72 5.18 26.14
CA GLN A 134 14.76 4.37 26.89
C GLN A 134 14.85 2.88 26.58
N LEU A 135 15.44 2.49 25.45
CA LEU A 135 15.50 1.09 25.01
C LEU A 135 16.60 0.27 25.72
N ASN A 136 17.45 0.91 26.54
CA ASN A 136 18.49 0.25 27.33
C ASN A 136 19.31 -0.75 26.48
N LEU A 137 19.78 -0.29 25.31
CA LEU A 137 20.47 -1.12 24.33
C LEU A 137 21.82 -1.61 24.87
N THR A 138 22.23 -2.81 24.45
CA THR A 138 23.56 -3.34 24.80
C THR A 138 24.67 -2.41 24.33
N SER A 139 25.74 -2.24 25.12
CA SER A 139 26.88 -1.37 24.80
C SER A 139 27.45 -1.66 23.40
N GLY A 140 27.59 -0.61 22.57
CA GLY A 140 28.03 -0.70 21.17
C GLY A 140 26.91 -0.91 20.15
N LEU A 141 25.74 -1.44 20.55
CA LEU A 141 24.58 -1.49 19.65
C LEU A 141 23.92 -0.11 19.48
N SER A 142 23.88 0.71 20.55
CA SER A 142 23.29 2.05 20.49
C SER A 142 23.93 2.89 19.38
N ASP A 143 25.26 2.97 19.35
CA ASP A 143 26.02 3.75 18.37
C ASP A 143 25.73 3.29 16.93
N ILE A 144 25.61 1.98 16.71
CA ILE A 144 25.29 1.40 15.40
C ILE A 144 23.85 1.76 14.98
N ILE A 145 22.90 1.70 15.91
CA ILE A 145 21.50 2.04 15.64
C ILE A 145 21.37 3.55 15.35
N GLU A 146 22.03 4.40 16.13
CA GLU A 146 22.07 5.85 15.93
C GLU A 146 22.69 6.22 14.58
N GLN A 147 23.80 5.57 14.21
CA GLN A 147 24.42 5.74 12.90
C GLN A 147 23.45 5.37 11.77
N ARG A 148 22.75 4.24 11.87
CA ARG A 148 21.79 3.80 10.84
C ARG A 148 20.56 4.71 10.76
N ILE A 149 20.09 5.24 11.88
CA ILE A 149 18.98 6.21 11.88
C ILE A 149 19.42 7.51 11.19
N THR A 150 20.66 7.97 11.44
CA THR A 150 21.24 9.12 10.75
C THR A 150 21.32 8.86 9.24
N GLU A 151 21.79 7.69 8.83
CA GLU A 151 21.83 7.25 7.43
C GLU A 151 20.43 7.24 6.79
N ILE A 152 19.40 6.72 7.49
CA ILE A 152 18.01 6.73 7.02
C ILE A 152 17.55 8.16 6.72
N GLN A 153 17.82 9.11 7.62
CA GLN A 153 17.44 10.50 7.44
C GLN A 153 18.15 11.16 6.25
N ILE A 154 19.43 10.83 6.02
CA ILE A 154 20.19 11.29 4.85
C ILE A 154 19.58 10.71 3.56
N CYS A 155 19.31 9.40 3.55
CA CYS A 155 18.71 8.73 2.39
C CYS A 155 17.31 9.28 2.06
N LEU A 156 16.48 9.54 3.07
CA LEU A 156 15.16 10.17 2.89
C LEU A 156 15.29 11.54 2.22
N LYS A 157 16.20 12.40 2.71
CA LYS A 157 16.43 13.74 2.13
C LYS A 157 16.92 13.71 0.67
N ASN A 158 17.56 12.63 0.26
CA ASN A 158 18.15 12.47 -1.07
C ASN A 158 17.33 11.52 -1.97
N ASN A 159 16.08 11.20 -1.60
CA ASN A 159 15.19 10.31 -2.37
C ASN A 159 15.79 8.92 -2.66
N ALA A 160 16.65 8.42 -1.76
CA ALA A 160 17.25 7.09 -1.85
C ALA A 160 16.32 6.03 -1.22
N SER A 161 15.12 5.88 -1.77
CA SER A 161 14.03 5.10 -1.16
C SER A 161 14.36 3.64 -0.88
N LEU A 162 15.11 2.98 -1.77
CA LEU A 162 15.53 1.60 -1.57
C LEU A 162 16.43 1.45 -0.32
N ALA A 163 17.38 2.37 -0.15
CA ALA A 163 18.28 2.37 1.00
C ALA A 163 17.53 2.60 2.31
N VAL A 164 16.55 3.53 2.32
CA VAL A 164 15.69 3.78 3.48
C VAL A 164 15.00 2.50 3.94
N ILE A 165 14.35 1.78 3.02
CA ILE A 165 13.63 0.54 3.32
C ILE A 165 14.57 -0.50 3.95
N PHE A 166 15.75 -0.67 3.36
CA PHE A 166 16.73 -1.66 3.82
C PHE A 166 17.27 -1.35 5.20
N LEU A 167 17.62 -0.08 5.43
CA LEU A 167 18.10 0.40 6.71
C LEU A 167 17.00 0.29 7.78
N CYS A 168 15.75 0.65 7.47
CA CYS A 168 14.63 0.50 8.41
C CYS A 168 14.46 -0.95 8.86
N GLY A 169 14.45 -1.89 7.91
CA GLY A 169 14.39 -3.32 8.22
C GLY A 169 15.57 -3.81 9.05
N SER A 170 16.78 -3.31 8.75
CA SER A 170 18.00 -3.65 9.51
C SER A 170 17.97 -3.13 10.95
N VAL A 171 17.46 -1.92 11.17
CA VAL A 171 17.35 -1.33 12.51
C VAL A 171 16.32 -2.10 13.33
N LEU A 172 15.14 -2.38 12.75
CA LEU A 172 14.09 -3.15 13.43
C LEU A 172 14.58 -4.54 13.85
N GLU A 173 15.31 -5.23 12.98
CA GLU A 173 15.90 -6.53 13.29
C GLU A 173 16.89 -6.45 14.47
N GLY A 174 17.79 -5.47 14.46
CA GLY A 174 18.76 -5.26 15.53
C GLY A 174 18.10 -4.94 16.88
N LEU A 175 17.07 -4.10 16.88
CA LEU A 175 16.30 -3.77 18.08
C LEU A 175 15.59 -5.00 18.64
N LEU A 176 14.83 -5.73 17.82
CA LEU A 176 14.11 -6.91 18.29
C LEU A 176 15.06 -7.99 18.79
N LEU A 177 16.22 -8.17 18.16
CA LEU A 177 17.24 -9.10 18.62
C LEU A 177 17.78 -8.69 20.00
N ASN A 178 18.04 -7.41 20.26
CA ASN A 178 18.41 -6.92 21.60
C ASN A 178 17.35 -7.24 22.66
N PHE A 179 16.07 -7.11 22.33
CA PHE A 179 15.00 -7.49 23.25
C PHE A 179 14.94 -9.00 23.50
N THR A 180 15.28 -9.83 22.51
CA THR A 180 15.37 -11.29 22.74
C THR A 180 16.46 -11.67 23.72
N THR A 181 17.63 -11.02 23.64
CA THR A 181 18.76 -11.29 24.55
C THR A 181 18.50 -10.74 25.94
N LYS A 182 17.77 -9.63 26.04
CA LYS A 182 17.39 -9.01 27.32
C LYS A 182 16.27 -9.73 28.06
N TYR A 183 15.27 -10.25 27.32
CA TYR A 183 14.11 -10.95 27.89
C TYR A 183 14.02 -12.42 27.43
N PRO A 184 15.08 -13.24 27.60
CA PRO A 184 15.18 -14.54 26.97
C PRO A 184 14.07 -15.50 27.39
N GLN A 185 13.62 -15.42 28.65
CA GLN A 185 12.53 -16.25 29.14
C GLN A 185 11.21 -15.93 28.44
N LYS A 186 10.84 -14.64 28.33
CA LYS A 186 9.59 -14.22 27.67
C LYS A 186 9.55 -14.66 26.20
N PHE A 187 10.67 -14.48 25.49
CA PHE A 187 10.76 -14.87 24.08
C PHE A 187 10.74 -16.39 23.89
N ASN A 188 11.48 -17.15 24.70
CA ASN A 188 11.53 -18.60 24.55
C ASN A 188 10.22 -19.31 24.97
N THR A 189 9.41 -18.74 25.87
CA THR A 189 8.15 -19.35 26.28
C THR A 189 6.96 -19.00 25.38
N SER A 190 7.14 -18.08 24.43
CA SER A 190 6.13 -17.74 23.43
C SER A 190 5.77 -18.95 22.55
N ARG A 191 4.49 -19.05 22.17
CA ARG A 191 3.99 -20.08 21.25
C ARG A 191 4.54 -19.90 19.84
N SER A 192 4.79 -18.66 19.44
CA SER A 192 5.41 -18.31 18.16
C SER A 192 6.94 -18.49 18.15
N ALA A 193 7.57 -18.92 19.25
CA ALA A 193 9.01 -19.14 19.28
C ALA A 193 9.42 -20.20 18.24
N PRO A 194 10.37 -19.89 17.32
CA PRO A 194 10.71 -20.79 16.24
C PRO A 194 11.42 -22.03 16.78
N LYS A 195 10.98 -23.20 16.30
CA LYS A 195 11.53 -24.50 16.68
C LYS A 195 12.34 -25.12 15.53
N ASN A 196 13.34 -25.91 15.87
CA ASN A 196 14.07 -26.75 14.93
C ASN A 196 13.27 -28.02 14.60
N LYS A 197 13.84 -28.89 13.75
CA LYS A 197 13.20 -30.16 13.34
C LYS A 197 12.95 -31.11 14.52
N GLU A 198 13.66 -30.97 15.63
CA GLU A 198 13.50 -31.76 16.85
C GLU A 198 12.46 -31.18 17.82
N GLY A 199 11.81 -30.07 17.46
CA GLY A 199 10.86 -29.38 18.34
C GLY A 199 11.50 -28.52 19.44
N LYS A 200 12.83 -28.38 19.47
CA LYS A 200 13.56 -27.49 20.38
C LYS A 200 13.57 -26.08 19.84
N ILE A 201 13.50 -25.09 20.72
CA ILE A 201 13.58 -23.68 20.34
C ILE A 201 14.95 -23.38 19.74
N LYS A 202 14.97 -22.66 18.62
CA LYS A 202 16.19 -22.24 17.92
C LYS A 202 16.99 -21.25 18.78
N ARG A 203 18.30 -21.17 18.57
CA ARG A 203 19.13 -20.13 19.21
C ARG A 203 18.80 -18.76 18.59
N PHE A 204 18.89 -17.68 19.36
CA PHE A 204 18.42 -16.36 18.90
C PHE A 204 19.08 -15.86 17.60
N HIS A 205 20.35 -16.20 17.33
CA HIS A 205 21.01 -15.83 16.07
C HIS A 205 20.44 -16.56 14.84
N GLU A 206 19.64 -17.61 15.05
CA GLU A 206 18.96 -18.37 13.99
C GLU A 206 17.51 -17.88 13.78
N TRP A 207 17.06 -16.89 14.55
CA TRP A 207 15.72 -16.32 14.42
C TRP A 207 15.70 -15.32 13.27
N THR A 208 14.72 -15.45 12.39
CA THR A 208 14.53 -14.50 11.30
C THR A 208 13.80 -13.24 11.79
N LEU A 209 13.88 -12.14 11.04
CA LEU A 209 13.05 -10.96 11.31
C LEU A 209 11.55 -11.29 11.40
N ASN A 210 11.06 -12.25 10.60
CA ASN A 210 9.69 -12.75 10.72
C ASN A 210 9.40 -13.33 12.11
N ASP A 211 10.30 -14.18 12.62
CA ASP A 211 10.14 -14.84 13.92
C ASP A 211 10.17 -13.80 15.05
N LEU A 212 11.11 -12.86 14.97
CA LEU A 212 11.26 -11.75 15.90
C LEU A 212 9.98 -10.90 15.99
N ILE A 213 9.43 -10.47 14.84
CA ILE A 213 8.19 -9.67 14.78
C ILE A 213 7.00 -10.45 15.38
N ASN A 214 6.87 -11.73 15.05
CA ASN A 214 5.75 -12.56 15.51
C ASN A 214 5.77 -12.76 17.03
N VAL A 215 6.94 -13.11 17.58
CA VAL A 215 7.09 -13.32 19.02
C VAL A 215 6.94 -12.00 19.78
N ALA A 216 7.57 -10.91 19.32
CA ALA A 216 7.47 -9.60 19.97
C ALA A 216 6.01 -9.12 20.07
N HIS A 217 5.20 -9.33 19.03
CA HIS A 217 3.76 -9.06 19.12
C HIS A 217 3.04 -9.98 20.12
N GLU A 218 3.30 -11.29 20.08
CA GLU A 218 2.62 -12.24 20.97
C GLU A 218 2.86 -11.94 22.45
N ILE A 219 4.08 -11.52 22.80
CA ILE A 219 4.43 -11.15 24.18
C ILE A 219 4.04 -9.71 24.55
N GLY A 220 3.37 -8.98 23.64
CA GLY A 220 2.85 -7.64 23.89
C GLY A 220 3.85 -6.49 23.70
N PHE A 221 5.01 -6.73 23.10
CA PHE A 221 6.02 -5.70 22.83
C PHE A 221 5.75 -4.92 21.54
N LEU A 222 4.90 -5.43 20.65
CA LEU A 222 4.45 -4.72 19.44
C LEU A 222 2.93 -4.81 19.30
N GLY A 223 2.30 -3.69 18.91
CA GLY A 223 0.90 -3.65 18.51
C GLY A 223 0.59 -4.49 17.26
N LEU A 224 -0.68 -4.86 17.05
CA LEU A 224 -1.09 -5.66 15.90
C LEU A 224 -0.93 -4.91 14.57
N ASP A 225 -1.19 -3.60 14.56
CA ASP A 225 -0.94 -2.72 13.42
C ASP A 225 0.55 -2.69 13.10
N ILE A 226 1.39 -2.49 14.11
CA ILE A 226 2.85 -2.46 13.94
C ILE A 226 3.36 -3.80 13.41
N LYS A 227 2.91 -4.94 13.96
CA LYS A 227 3.23 -6.27 13.44
C LYS A 227 2.94 -6.39 11.94
N LYS A 228 1.75 -6.00 11.50
CA LYS A 228 1.33 -6.13 10.09
C LYS A 228 2.23 -5.29 9.18
N HIS A 229 2.49 -4.05 9.55
CA HIS A 229 3.35 -3.18 8.76
C HIS A 229 4.83 -3.57 8.81
N SER A 230 5.32 -4.10 9.94
CA SER A 230 6.68 -4.64 10.05
C SER A 230 6.90 -5.85 9.14
N HIS A 231 5.89 -6.72 8.97
CA HIS A 231 5.96 -7.81 7.99
C HIS A 231 6.03 -7.28 6.55
N SER A 232 5.24 -6.26 6.22
CA SER A 232 5.33 -5.60 4.90
C SER A 232 6.71 -4.97 4.68
N MET A 233 7.26 -4.27 5.67
CA MET A 233 8.60 -3.69 5.60
C MET A 233 9.67 -4.76 5.41
N ARG A 234 9.58 -5.89 6.13
CA ARG A 234 10.48 -7.04 5.95
C ARG A 234 10.43 -7.54 4.50
N ASP A 235 9.24 -7.65 3.92
CA ASP A 235 9.09 -8.10 2.53
C ASP A 235 9.71 -7.12 1.54
N PHE A 236 9.55 -5.80 1.75
CA PHE A 236 10.24 -4.80 0.94
C PHE A 236 11.76 -4.87 1.10
N ARG A 237 12.25 -5.17 2.31
CA ARG A 237 13.69 -5.37 2.57
C ARG A 237 14.25 -6.58 1.82
N ASN A 238 13.45 -7.62 1.53
CA ASN A 238 13.94 -8.77 0.74
C ASN A 238 14.36 -8.37 -0.69
N TYR A 239 13.87 -7.25 -1.20
CA TYR A 239 14.35 -6.68 -2.48
C TYR A 239 15.78 -6.16 -2.44
N MET A 240 16.50 -6.30 -1.31
CA MET A 240 17.98 -6.29 -1.28
C MET A 240 18.57 -7.28 -2.30
N HIS A 241 17.85 -8.35 -2.63
CA HIS A 241 18.20 -9.27 -3.68
C HIS A 241 17.68 -8.78 -5.04
N PRO A 242 18.55 -8.33 -5.97
CA PRO A 242 18.10 -7.68 -7.22
C PRO A 242 17.21 -8.58 -8.08
N TYR A 243 17.44 -9.90 -8.07
CA TYR A 243 16.60 -10.85 -8.81
C TYR A 243 15.16 -10.92 -8.27
N GLN A 244 14.99 -10.88 -6.94
CA GLN A 244 13.65 -10.83 -6.33
C GLN A 244 12.93 -9.51 -6.66
N GLN A 245 13.66 -8.40 -6.69
CA GLN A 245 13.13 -7.11 -7.12
C GLN A 245 12.67 -7.13 -8.58
N MET A 246 13.47 -7.73 -9.47
CA MET A 246 13.14 -7.85 -10.89
C MET A 246 11.86 -8.67 -11.10
N VAL A 247 11.76 -9.85 -10.47
CA VAL A 247 10.59 -10.74 -10.61
C VAL A 247 9.32 -10.10 -10.07
N SER A 248 9.42 -9.37 -8.95
CA SER A 248 8.28 -8.65 -8.36
C SER A 248 7.90 -7.37 -9.12
N LYS A 249 8.75 -6.89 -10.05
CA LYS A 249 8.63 -5.58 -10.70
C LYS A 249 8.45 -4.44 -9.70
N PHE A 250 9.05 -4.59 -8.53
CA PHE A 250 8.94 -3.61 -7.46
C PHE A 250 9.89 -2.43 -7.72
N THR A 251 9.31 -1.24 -7.77
CA THR A 251 10.05 0.03 -7.86
C THR A 251 9.79 0.81 -6.57
N PRO A 252 10.76 0.84 -5.64
CA PRO A 252 10.60 1.61 -4.41
C PRO A 252 10.49 3.09 -4.72
N ASP A 253 9.51 3.74 -4.10
CA ASP A 253 9.25 5.16 -4.20
C ASP A 253 9.37 5.86 -2.84
N GLU A 254 9.32 7.18 -2.84
CA GLU A 254 9.41 7.99 -1.63
C GLU A 254 8.32 7.64 -0.61
N HIS A 255 7.11 7.35 -1.10
CA HIS A 255 5.97 6.98 -0.25
C HIS A 255 6.25 5.68 0.53
N THR A 256 6.73 4.64 -0.13
CA THR A 256 7.09 3.36 0.51
C THR A 256 8.23 3.52 1.52
N ALA A 257 9.18 4.41 1.24
CA ALA A 257 10.24 4.77 2.17
C ALA A 257 9.72 5.50 3.41
N GLN A 258 8.79 6.46 3.25
CA GLN A 258 8.17 7.18 4.36
C GLN A 258 7.34 6.25 5.26
N ILE A 259 6.61 5.30 4.68
CA ILE A 259 5.90 4.26 5.45
C ILE A 259 6.89 3.43 6.24
N SER A 260 7.94 2.91 5.60
CA SER A 260 8.95 2.08 6.28
C SER A 260 9.59 2.83 7.44
N TRP A 261 9.89 4.12 7.25
CA TRP A 261 10.39 4.97 8.32
C TRP A 261 9.39 5.09 9.47
N LYS A 262 8.13 5.44 9.18
CA LYS A 262 7.08 5.58 10.21
C LYS A 262 6.83 4.29 10.99
N VAL A 263 6.88 3.14 10.33
CA VAL A 263 6.76 1.82 10.98
C VAL A 263 7.92 1.57 11.93
N LEU A 264 9.15 1.94 11.57
CA LEU A 264 10.28 1.84 12.48
C LEU A 264 10.12 2.76 13.70
N GLN A 265 9.69 4.01 13.49
CA GLN A 265 9.45 4.94 14.61
C GLN A 265 8.37 4.40 15.57
N ALA A 266 7.29 3.85 15.02
CA ALA A 266 6.21 3.27 15.80
C ALA A 266 6.67 2.02 16.58
N ALA A 267 7.48 1.16 15.96
CA ALA A 267 8.06 0.00 16.64
C ALA A 267 9.01 0.42 17.77
N ILE A 268 9.82 1.46 17.57
CA ILE A 268 10.66 2.04 18.64
C ILE A 268 9.78 2.53 19.80
N ALA A 269 8.71 3.26 19.52
CA ALA A 269 7.79 3.76 20.54
C ALA A 269 7.10 2.62 21.33
N ASP A 270 6.66 1.56 20.66
CA ASP A 270 6.08 0.37 21.32
C ASP A 270 7.11 -0.35 22.21
N LEU A 271 8.34 -0.51 21.72
CA LEU A 271 9.42 -1.12 22.48
C LEU A 271 9.83 -0.27 23.70
N SER A 272 9.85 1.06 23.57
CA SER A 272 10.11 1.96 24.70
C SER A 272 9.05 1.84 25.79
N LYS A 273 7.77 1.72 25.41
CA LYS A 273 6.68 1.49 26.39
C LYS A 273 6.78 0.13 27.09
N ALA A 274 7.35 -0.87 26.43
CA ALA A 274 7.56 -2.19 27.04
C ALA A 274 8.68 -2.21 28.10
N GLU A 275 9.49 -1.15 28.16
CA GLU A 275 10.56 -0.92 29.14
C GLU A 275 10.09 -0.13 30.37
N GLU A 276 8.93 0.52 30.31
CA GLU A 276 8.27 1.22 31.43
C GLU A 276 7.62 0.24 32.43
#